data_AF-A0AAW2QPP8-F1
#
_entry.id   AF-A0AAW2QPP8-F1
#
_cell.length_a   1.000
_cell.length_b   1.000
_cell.length_c   1.000
_cell.angle_alpha   90.00
_cell.angle_beta   90.00
_cell.angle_gamma   90.00
#
_symmetry.space_group_name_H-M   'P 1'
#
loop_
_entity.id
_entity.type
_entity.pdbx_description
1 polymer ?
#
loop_
_entity_poly.entity_id
_entity_poly.type
_entity_poly.pdbx_seq_one_letter_code
_entity_poly.pdbx_strand_id
1 'polypeptide(L)'
;MPLHEYIHHPIALDIVHNGATFQIAGLTNNSYLAEAHEVRHCVLMYHTLGEYVLEVAKKRLADMLYVGLTEKHRESATMFANIVGAQVISQHTISSSSAELATNDHPEQSSITNTISNANDQGNSTYQTLEDVSSTGKDEVARDNLTVGKLMEAYESCISSLRNSQSERRVNSLKRISPVNFTKEARRQVPDVVIQEIASLNSLDVELYNYAQHIFTEQQGHMTQRMVYAENLATALSSSAYPNFYVFPSWKVLSLSITGNVENSKAT
;
A
#
# COMPACT_ATOMS: atom_id res chain seq x y z
N MET A 1 -15.17 12.58 -25.31
CA MET A 1 -15.78 13.52 -24.36
C MET A 1 -14.72 14.51 -23.94
N PRO A 2 -14.91 15.82 -24.18
CA PRO A 2 -14.04 16.88 -23.66
C PRO A 2 -13.93 16.84 -22.13
N LEU A 3 -12.78 17.27 -21.58
CA LEU A 3 -12.53 17.23 -20.13
C LEU A 3 -13.58 18.01 -19.32
N HIS A 4 -13.93 19.21 -19.78
CA HIS A 4 -14.92 20.06 -19.11
C HIS A 4 -16.33 19.42 -19.10
N GLU A 5 -16.69 18.65 -20.13
CA GLU A 5 -17.94 17.87 -20.12
C GLU A 5 -17.81 16.65 -19.19
N TYR A 6 -16.65 16.01 -19.17
CA TYR A 6 -16.41 14.81 -18.38
C TYR A 6 -16.52 15.05 -16.87
N ILE A 7 -15.99 16.16 -16.37
CA ILE A 7 -16.06 16.49 -14.93
C ILE A 7 -17.50 16.72 -14.44
N HIS A 8 -18.43 17.02 -15.35
CA HIS A 8 -19.86 17.16 -15.06
C HIS A 8 -20.67 15.93 -15.42
N HIS A 9 -20.03 14.89 -15.98
CA HIS A 9 -20.72 13.70 -16.39
C HIS A 9 -21.24 12.94 -15.16
N PRO A 10 -22.46 12.37 -15.17
CA PRO A 10 -23.03 11.68 -14.00
C PRO A 10 -22.12 10.60 -13.41
N ILE A 11 -21.43 9.84 -14.27
CA ILE A 11 -20.44 8.83 -13.84
C ILE A 11 -19.26 9.46 -13.08
N ALA A 12 -18.78 10.64 -13.49
CA ALA A 12 -17.68 11.30 -12.79
C ALA A 12 -18.12 11.84 -11.43
N LEU A 13 -19.29 12.47 -11.38
CA LEU A 13 -19.92 12.96 -10.14
C LEU A 13 -20.16 11.83 -9.14
N ASP A 14 -20.56 10.66 -9.63
CA ASP A 14 -20.85 9.51 -8.80
C ASP A 14 -19.58 8.78 -8.35
N ILE A 15 -18.63 8.51 -9.25
CA ILE A 15 -17.53 7.56 -9.00
C ILE A 15 -16.17 8.23 -8.81
N VAL A 16 -15.89 9.30 -9.56
CA VAL A 16 -14.54 9.85 -9.70
C VAL A 16 -14.26 10.90 -8.63
N HIS A 17 -15.20 11.82 -8.43
CA HIS A 17 -15.01 12.94 -7.52
C HIS A 17 -14.94 12.51 -6.06
N ASN A 18 -13.98 13.08 -5.32
CA ASN A 18 -13.66 12.73 -3.93
C ASN A 18 -13.39 11.23 -3.71
N GLY A 19 -12.90 10.55 -4.77
CA GLY A 19 -12.73 9.11 -4.78
C GLY A 19 -11.78 8.59 -3.70
N ALA A 20 -10.70 9.31 -3.40
CA ALA A 20 -9.74 8.87 -2.39
C ALA A 20 -10.34 8.94 -0.98
N THR A 21 -11.02 10.04 -0.65
CA THR A 21 -11.72 10.24 0.61
C THR A 21 -12.75 9.14 0.83
N PHE A 22 -13.58 8.87 -0.17
CA PHE A 22 -14.58 7.81 -0.07
C PHE A 22 -13.96 6.42 0.08
N GLN A 23 -12.87 6.12 -0.64
CA GLN A 23 -12.19 4.83 -0.50
C GLN A 23 -11.64 4.63 0.91
N ILE A 24 -10.95 5.62 1.48
CA ILE A 24 -10.38 5.55 2.82
C ILE A 24 -11.48 5.52 3.90
N ALA A 25 -12.56 6.29 3.71
CA ALA A 25 -13.73 6.26 4.57
C ALA A 25 -14.53 4.94 4.47
N GLY A 26 -14.25 4.07 3.48
CA GLY A 26 -14.97 2.81 3.28
C GLY A 26 -16.33 2.96 2.60
N LEU A 27 -16.55 4.08 1.91
CA LEU A 27 -17.74 4.39 1.10
C LEU A 27 -17.42 4.24 -0.39
N THR A 28 -16.65 3.20 -0.73
CA THR A 28 -16.21 2.93 -2.09
C THR A 28 -17.38 2.52 -2.98
N ASN A 29 -17.36 2.97 -4.23
CA ASN A 29 -18.35 2.64 -5.26
C ASN A 29 -18.17 1.23 -5.85
N ASN A 30 -17.20 0.44 -5.35
CA ASN A 30 -16.98 -0.95 -5.77
C ASN A 30 -17.89 -1.94 -5.05
N SER A 31 -18.68 -1.51 -4.05
CA SER A 31 -19.81 -2.30 -3.60
C SER A 31 -20.89 -2.20 -4.68
N TYR A 32 -21.27 -3.30 -5.32
CA TYR A 32 -22.37 -3.38 -6.30
C TYR A 32 -23.77 -3.09 -5.67
N LEU A 33 -23.83 -2.21 -4.66
CA LEU A 33 -24.99 -1.83 -3.88
C LEU A 33 -25.44 -0.44 -4.32
N ALA A 34 -26.70 -0.32 -4.73
CA ALA A 34 -27.27 0.94 -5.21
C ALA A 34 -27.20 2.05 -4.13
N GLU A 35 -27.34 1.66 -2.87
CA GLU A 35 -27.34 2.52 -1.69
C GLU A 35 -25.98 3.22 -1.49
N ALA A 36 -24.88 2.63 -1.96
CA ALA A 36 -23.56 3.25 -1.87
C ALA A 36 -23.49 4.54 -2.70
N HIS A 37 -24.17 4.57 -3.85
CA HIS A 37 -24.28 5.75 -4.71
C HIS A 37 -25.11 6.85 -4.04
N GLU A 38 -26.20 6.48 -3.36
CA GLU A 38 -27.05 7.43 -2.63
C GLU A 38 -26.30 8.07 -1.46
N VAL A 39 -25.52 7.29 -0.70
CA VAL A 39 -24.71 7.82 0.39
C VAL A 39 -23.67 8.81 -0.14
N ARG A 40 -22.98 8.48 -1.23
CA ARG A 40 -22.00 9.39 -1.86
C ARG A 40 -22.65 10.68 -2.34
N HIS A 41 -23.84 10.58 -2.95
CA HIS A 41 -24.61 11.75 -3.35
C HIS A 41 -24.98 12.65 -2.17
N CYS A 42 -25.45 12.06 -1.05
CA CYS A 42 -25.73 12.81 0.18
C CYS A 42 -24.49 13.53 0.71
N VAL A 43 -23.32 12.88 0.68
CA VAL A 43 -22.06 13.48 1.15
C VAL A 43 -21.68 14.70 0.29
N LEU A 44 -21.88 14.63 -1.03
CA LEU A 44 -21.62 15.77 -1.93
C LEU A 44 -22.67 16.88 -1.78
N MET A 45 -23.93 16.52 -1.49
CA MET A 45 -25.04 17.47 -1.36
C MET A 45 -24.99 18.25 -0.04
N TYR A 46 -24.59 17.59 1.05
CA TYR A 46 -24.60 18.17 2.40
C TYR A 46 -23.17 18.38 2.91
N HIS A 47 -22.68 19.62 2.85
CA HIS A 47 -21.30 19.98 3.22
C HIS A 47 -20.89 19.44 4.60
N THR A 48 -21.74 19.58 5.61
CA THR A 48 -21.47 19.09 6.98
C THR A 48 -21.28 17.57 7.02
N LEU A 49 -21.99 16.81 6.18
CA LEU A 49 -21.77 15.38 6.06
C LEU A 49 -20.43 15.07 5.37
N GLY A 50 -20.07 15.86 4.35
CA GLY A 50 -18.73 15.87 3.74
C GLY A 50 -17.61 16.02 4.75
N GLU A 51 -17.72 16.99 5.66
CA GLU A 51 -16.73 17.22 6.72
C GLU A 51 -16.59 16.01 7.64
N TYR A 52 -17.69 15.41 8.09
CA TYR A 52 -17.62 14.21 8.93
C TYR A 52 -16.96 13.02 8.22
N VAL A 53 -17.27 12.81 6.94
CA VAL A 53 -16.65 11.75 6.13
C VAL A 53 -15.15 12.01 5.98
N LEU A 54 -14.76 13.26 5.74
CA LEU A 54 -13.36 13.64 5.65
C LEU A 54 -12.61 13.40 6.96
N GLU A 55 -13.19 13.73 8.12
CA GLU A 55 -12.57 13.48 9.42
C GLU A 55 -12.38 11.98 9.70
N VAL A 56 -13.35 11.14 9.31
CA VAL A 56 -13.18 9.68 9.35
C VAL A 56 -12.04 9.23 8.44
N ALA A 57 -11.95 9.78 7.22
CA ALA A 57 -10.90 9.44 6.27
C ALA A 57 -9.52 9.86 6.79
N LYS A 58 -9.36 11.08 7.32
CA LYS A 58 -8.12 11.56 7.94
C LYS A 58 -7.69 10.65 9.08
N LYS A 59 -8.60 10.33 10.01
CA LYS A 59 -8.29 9.45 11.14
C LYS A 59 -7.80 8.08 10.67
N ARG A 60 -8.52 7.45 9.74
CA ARG A 60 -8.11 6.15 9.18
C ARG A 60 -6.77 6.22 8.46
N LEU A 61 -6.52 7.30 7.72
CA LEU A 61 -5.25 7.52 7.04
C LEU A 61 -4.10 7.67 8.03
N ALA A 62 -4.30 8.41 9.12
CA ALA A 62 -3.31 8.57 10.20
C ALA A 62 -3.01 7.25 10.93
N ASP A 63 -4.01 6.39 11.07
CA ASP A 63 -3.87 5.07 11.69
C ASP A 63 -3.20 4.03 10.77
N MET A 64 -2.97 4.33 9.49
CA MET A 64 -2.25 3.43 8.59
C MET A 64 -0.77 3.32 8.98
N LEU A 65 -0.22 2.10 8.92
CA LEU A 65 1.19 1.82 9.20
C LEU A 65 2.15 2.68 8.36
N TYR A 66 1.74 3.03 7.14
CA TYR A 66 2.54 3.76 6.18
C TYR A 66 1.62 4.49 5.19
N VAL A 67 1.97 5.74 4.86
CA VAL A 67 1.29 6.54 3.84
C VAL A 67 2.31 6.98 2.79
N GLY A 68 2.05 6.66 1.53
CA GLY A 68 2.91 7.01 0.39
C GLY A 68 2.32 8.09 -0.50
N LEU A 69 3.20 8.82 -1.19
CA LEU A 69 2.83 9.87 -2.15
C LEU A 69 3.35 9.53 -3.55
N THR A 70 2.49 9.63 -4.56
CA THR A 70 2.82 9.21 -5.93
C THR A 70 3.86 10.12 -6.56
N GLU A 71 3.83 11.41 -6.25
CA GLU A 71 4.81 12.39 -6.71
C GLU A 71 6.19 12.23 -6.05
N LYS A 72 6.25 11.53 -4.91
CA LYS A 72 7.48 11.11 -4.20
C LYS A 72 7.62 9.59 -4.21
N HIS A 73 7.41 8.98 -5.38
CA HIS A 73 7.28 7.53 -5.54
C HIS A 73 8.48 6.72 -5.01
N ARG A 74 9.71 7.20 -5.26
CA ARG A 74 10.92 6.49 -4.83
C ARG A 74 11.15 6.60 -3.34
N GLU A 75 10.94 7.79 -2.78
CA GLU A 75 11.00 8.06 -1.35
C GLU A 75 9.93 7.26 -0.61
N SER A 76 8.73 7.21 -1.17
CA SER A 76 7.61 6.38 -0.72
C SER A 76 8.02 4.91 -0.64
N ALA A 77 8.51 4.32 -1.75
CA ALA A 77 8.97 2.94 -1.75
C ALA A 77 10.11 2.67 -0.75
N THR A 78 11.03 3.62 -0.60
CA THR A 78 12.13 3.54 0.38
C THR A 78 11.58 3.53 1.81
N MET A 79 10.65 4.43 2.13
CA MET A 79 10.03 4.50 3.45
C MET A 79 9.21 3.25 3.76
N PHE A 80 8.45 2.75 2.78
CA PHE A 80 7.76 1.46 2.88
C PHE A 80 8.72 0.30 3.16
N ALA A 81 9.83 0.20 2.43
CA ALA A 81 10.83 -0.84 2.62
C ALA A 81 11.45 -0.81 4.03
N ASN A 82 11.68 0.40 4.57
CA ASN A 82 12.22 0.57 5.92
C ASN A 82 11.20 0.30 7.04
N ILE A 83 9.92 0.64 6.85
CA ILE A 83 8.88 0.47 7.87
C ILE A 83 8.31 -0.96 7.81
N VAL A 84 7.82 -1.36 6.65
CA VAL A 84 7.11 -2.62 6.44
C VAL A 84 8.08 -3.74 6.09
N GLY A 85 9.00 -3.48 5.16
CA GLY A 85 9.98 -4.47 4.72
C GLY A 85 10.82 -4.99 5.87
N ALA A 86 11.38 -4.09 6.69
CA ALA A 86 12.15 -4.48 7.88
C ALA A 86 11.33 -5.32 8.88
N GLN A 87 10.04 -5.01 9.05
CA GLN A 87 9.16 -5.78 9.93
C GLN A 87 8.93 -7.19 9.41
N VAL A 88 8.60 -7.34 8.13
CA VAL A 88 8.37 -8.64 7.49
C VAL A 88 9.65 -9.47 7.49
N ILE A 89 10.80 -8.87 7.18
CA ILE A 89 12.13 -9.52 7.25
C ILE A 89 12.37 -10.07 8.66
N SER A 90 12.16 -9.24 9.71
CA SER A 90 12.38 -9.66 11.09
C SER A 90 11.52 -10.86 11.50
N GLN A 91 10.24 -10.87 11.10
CA GLN A 91 9.32 -11.97 11.40
C GLN A 91 9.72 -13.25 10.64
N HIS A 92 10.13 -13.13 9.38
CA HIS A 92 10.61 -14.26 8.60
C HIS A 92 11.87 -14.89 9.21
N THR A 93 12.85 -14.08 9.63
CA THR A 93 14.08 -14.58 10.27
C THR A 93 13.80 -15.36 11.56
N ILE A 94 12.85 -14.88 12.39
CA ILE A 94 12.42 -15.56 13.62
C ILE A 94 11.70 -16.89 13.30
N SER A 95 10.87 -16.90 12.26
CA SER A 95 10.16 -18.12 11.83
C SER A 95 11.12 -19.16 11.25
N SER A 96 12.12 -18.75 10.47
CA SER A 96 13.11 -19.67 9.90
C SER A 96 14.04 -20.25 10.97
N SER A 97 14.44 -19.45 11.98
CA SER A 97 15.25 -19.96 13.10
C SER A 97 14.47 -20.94 13.99
N SER A 98 13.14 -20.76 14.11
CA SER A 98 12.29 -21.68 14.87
C SER A 98 12.06 -23.00 14.12
N ALA A 99 12.02 -22.96 12.78
CA ALA A 99 11.93 -24.15 11.95
C ALA A 99 13.25 -24.96 11.92
N GLU A 100 14.41 -24.28 11.97
CA GLU A 100 15.72 -24.94 12.03
C GLU A 100 16.01 -25.59 13.40
N LEU A 101 15.31 -25.19 14.47
CA LEU A 101 15.38 -25.85 15.78
C LEU A 101 14.42 -27.04 15.91
N ALA A 102 13.44 -27.20 15.01
CA ALA A 102 12.44 -28.27 15.06
C ALA A 102 12.81 -29.52 14.23
N THR A 103 13.94 -29.51 13.52
CA THR A 103 14.32 -30.62 12.61
C THR A 103 15.15 -31.74 13.23
N ASN A 104 15.28 -31.81 14.57
CA ASN A 104 16.04 -32.89 15.22
C ASN A 104 15.23 -33.94 15.99
N ASP A 105 13.90 -33.90 15.95
CA ASP A 105 13.09 -35.01 16.47
C ASP A 105 12.08 -35.49 15.42
N HIS A 106 12.32 -36.69 14.89
CA HIS A 106 11.28 -37.47 14.21
C HIS A 106 10.15 -37.74 15.22
N PRO A 107 8.88 -37.53 14.83
CA PRO A 107 8.08 -38.72 14.53
C PRO A 107 7.08 -38.56 13.37
N GLU A 108 6.98 -39.63 12.60
CA GLU A 108 5.79 -40.25 12.00
C GLU A 108 4.61 -39.37 11.53
N GLN A 109 4.52 -39.22 10.20
CA GLN A 109 3.41 -39.66 9.36
C GLN A 109 1.97 -39.57 9.93
N SER A 110 1.21 -38.56 9.50
CA SER A 110 -0.25 -38.69 9.37
C SER A 110 -0.76 -37.97 8.13
N SER A 111 -1.04 -38.77 7.10
CA SER A 111 -1.86 -38.43 5.95
C SER A 111 -3.30 -38.18 6.36
N ILE A 112 -3.89 -37.03 5.98
CA ILE A 112 -5.35 -36.88 5.90
C ILE A 112 -5.72 -36.20 4.59
N THR A 113 -6.18 -37.04 3.68
CA THR A 113 -6.96 -36.74 2.48
C THR A 113 -8.30 -36.13 2.88
N ASN A 114 -8.75 -35.06 2.20
CA ASN A 114 -10.17 -34.72 2.07
C ASN A 114 -10.35 -34.07 0.69
N THR A 115 -10.69 -34.88 -0.32
CA THR A 115 -12.04 -35.13 -0.82
C THR A 115 -12.54 -33.98 -1.70
N ILE A 116 -12.42 -34.24 -3.00
CA ILE A 116 -13.00 -33.49 -4.10
C ILE A 116 -14.53 -33.63 -4.04
N SER A 117 -15.24 -32.51 -4.07
CA SER A 117 -16.61 -32.45 -4.57
C SER A 117 -16.68 -31.47 -5.73
N ASN A 118 -16.92 -32.03 -6.92
CA ASN A 118 -17.03 -31.33 -8.20
C ASN A 118 -18.31 -30.48 -8.28
N ALA A 119 -18.16 -29.21 -8.65
CA ALA A 119 -19.13 -28.49 -9.44
C ALA A 119 -18.33 -27.72 -10.52
N ASN A 120 -18.35 -28.25 -11.75
CA ASN A 120 -17.83 -27.59 -12.94
C ASN A 120 -18.73 -26.41 -13.29
N ASP A 121 -18.16 -25.22 -13.50
CA ASP A 121 -17.98 -24.68 -14.84
C ASP A 121 -17.08 -23.42 -14.86
N GLN A 122 -15.99 -23.55 -15.62
CA GLN A 122 -15.29 -22.52 -16.39
C GLN A 122 -14.54 -21.38 -15.66
N GLY A 123 -13.32 -21.71 -15.20
CA GLY A 123 -12.30 -20.74 -14.77
C GLY A 123 -10.86 -21.22 -14.99
N ASN A 124 -10.58 -22.00 -16.05
CA ASN A 124 -9.22 -22.44 -16.38
C ASN A 124 -8.46 -21.33 -17.14
N SER A 125 -7.92 -20.34 -16.43
CA SER A 125 -6.84 -19.49 -16.98
C SER A 125 -6.02 -18.69 -15.95
N THR A 126 -6.10 -18.96 -14.64
CA THR A 126 -5.38 -18.12 -13.65
C THR A 126 -4.34 -18.87 -12.82
N TYR A 127 -4.43 -20.20 -12.73
CA TYR A 127 -3.49 -20.99 -11.92
C TYR A 127 -2.19 -21.36 -12.64
N GLN A 128 -2.16 -21.34 -13.98
CA GLN A 128 -0.93 -21.59 -14.75
C GLN A 128 0.01 -20.38 -14.80
N THR A 129 -0.50 -19.16 -14.59
CA THR A 129 0.34 -17.94 -14.60
C THR A 129 1.11 -17.73 -13.28
N LEU A 130 0.75 -18.45 -12.21
CA LEU A 130 1.50 -18.40 -10.94
C LEU A 130 2.74 -19.31 -10.96
N GLU A 131 2.72 -20.40 -11.73
CA GLU A 131 3.92 -21.24 -11.92
C GLU A 131 4.91 -20.62 -12.92
N ASP A 132 4.43 -19.93 -13.96
CA ASP A 132 5.30 -19.32 -14.97
C ASP A 132 6.02 -18.04 -14.49
N VAL A 133 5.54 -17.37 -13.44
CA VAL A 133 6.29 -16.29 -12.75
C VAL A 133 7.34 -16.86 -11.79
N SER A 134 7.23 -18.13 -11.41
CA SER A 134 8.24 -18.84 -10.61
C SER A 134 9.33 -19.51 -11.46
N SER A 135 9.19 -19.53 -12.79
CA SER A 135 10.04 -20.33 -13.68
C SER A 135 10.62 -19.53 -14.85
N THR A 136 11.10 -18.31 -14.61
CA THR A 136 12.07 -17.67 -15.54
C THR A 136 13.07 -16.81 -14.78
N GLY A 137 13.97 -17.50 -14.09
CA GLY A 137 15.17 -16.93 -13.52
C GLY A 137 15.96 -18.02 -12.84
N LYS A 138 16.98 -18.55 -13.53
CA LYS A 138 18.09 -19.21 -12.85
C LYS A 138 18.71 -18.17 -11.92
N ASP A 139 18.26 -18.18 -10.68
CA ASP A 139 19.05 -17.91 -9.50
C ASP A 139 18.27 -18.51 -8.34
N GLU A 140 18.75 -19.65 -7.87
CA GLU A 140 18.74 -19.91 -6.44
C GLU A 140 19.36 -18.68 -5.76
N VAL A 141 18.54 -17.67 -5.43
CA VAL A 141 18.89 -16.74 -4.36
C VAL A 141 18.69 -17.54 -3.08
N ALA A 142 19.65 -18.43 -2.85
CA ALA A 142 19.78 -19.25 -1.68
C ALA A 142 19.64 -18.36 -0.46
N ARG A 143 18.54 -18.50 0.32
CA ARG A 143 18.44 -18.14 1.74
C ARG A 143 19.22 -16.86 2.13
N ASP A 144 19.15 -15.85 1.28
CA ASP A 144 20.10 -14.74 1.35
C ASP A 144 19.47 -13.70 2.26
N ASN A 145 20.19 -13.22 3.27
CA ASN A 145 19.68 -12.23 4.23
C ASN A 145 18.98 -11.08 3.48
N LEU A 146 17.65 -11.07 3.50
CA LEU A 146 16.84 -10.07 2.81
C LEU A 146 17.07 -8.74 3.52
N THR A 147 17.67 -7.78 2.84
CA THR A 147 17.90 -6.43 3.38
C THR A 147 17.02 -5.42 2.67
N VAL A 148 16.82 -4.26 3.31
CA VAL A 148 16.13 -3.12 2.69
C VAL A 148 16.79 -2.72 1.36
N GLY A 149 18.13 -2.80 1.27
CA GLY A 149 18.86 -2.52 0.03
C GLY A 149 18.48 -3.47 -1.10
N LYS A 150 18.49 -4.78 -0.85
CA LYS A 150 18.06 -5.79 -1.84
C LYS A 150 16.60 -5.60 -2.25
N LEU A 151 15.73 -5.21 -1.32
CA LEU A 151 14.32 -4.92 -1.63
C LEU A 151 14.19 -3.71 -2.57
N MET A 152 14.99 -2.66 -2.35
CA MET A 152 15.00 -1.49 -3.23
C MET A 152 15.59 -1.79 -4.61
N GLU A 153 16.62 -2.63 -4.70
CA GLU A 153 17.17 -3.09 -5.98
C GLU A 153 16.14 -3.86 -6.81
N ALA A 154 15.44 -4.82 -6.16
CA ALA A 154 14.36 -5.58 -6.80
C ALA A 154 13.22 -4.65 -7.27
N TYR A 155 12.87 -3.67 -6.45
CA TYR A 155 11.87 -2.66 -6.80
C TYR A 155 12.27 -1.82 -8.02
N GLU A 156 13.50 -1.30 -8.08
CA GLU A 156 13.97 -0.51 -9.23
C GLU A 156 13.99 -1.33 -10.53
N SER A 157 14.42 -2.60 -10.44
CA SER A 157 14.35 -3.55 -11.55
C SER A 157 12.90 -3.75 -12.05
N CYS A 158 11.96 -3.97 -11.14
CA CYS A 158 10.54 -4.12 -11.46
C CYS A 158 9.95 -2.87 -12.15
N ILE A 159 10.21 -1.68 -11.59
CA ILE A 159 9.67 -0.43 -12.12
C ILE A 159 10.22 -0.11 -13.52
N SER A 160 11.49 -0.41 -13.79
CA SER A 160 12.06 -0.22 -15.13
C SER A 160 11.34 -1.06 -16.19
N SER A 161 11.07 -2.34 -15.89
CA SER A 161 10.33 -3.26 -16.75
C SER A 161 8.86 -2.84 -16.92
N LEU A 162 8.24 -2.40 -15.82
CA LEU A 162 6.86 -1.90 -15.84
C LEU A 162 6.72 -0.65 -16.71
N ARG A 163 7.63 0.31 -16.61
CA ARG A 163 7.60 1.54 -17.42
C ARG A 163 7.64 1.24 -18.91
N ASN A 164 8.47 0.30 -19.34
CA ASN A 164 8.57 -0.12 -20.74
C ASN A 164 7.25 -0.74 -21.22
N SER A 165 6.76 -1.75 -20.50
CA SER A 165 5.49 -2.42 -20.86
C SER A 165 4.28 -1.48 -20.84
N GLN A 166 4.19 -0.57 -19.87
CA GLN A 166 3.11 0.41 -19.80
C GLN A 166 3.19 1.44 -20.93
N SER A 167 4.40 1.87 -21.31
CA SER A 167 4.61 2.73 -22.48
C SER A 167 4.09 2.09 -23.76
N GLU A 168 4.44 0.82 -23.99
CA GLU A 168 3.98 0.05 -25.15
C GLU A 168 2.47 -0.16 -25.16
N ARG A 169 1.89 -0.59 -24.02
CA ARG A 169 0.44 -0.76 -23.87
C ARG A 169 -0.31 0.54 -24.14
N ARG A 170 0.21 1.66 -23.62
CA ARG A 170 -0.35 2.98 -23.85
C ARG A 170 -0.35 3.32 -25.33
N VAL A 171 0.79 3.21 -26.01
CA VAL A 171 0.88 3.46 -27.47
C VAL A 171 -0.10 2.58 -28.23
N ASN A 172 -0.17 1.29 -27.92
CA ASN A 172 -1.06 0.35 -28.60
C ASN A 172 -2.55 0.63 -28.36
N SER A 173 -2.95 0.98 -27.13
CA SER A 173 -4.34 1.33 -26.80
C SER A 173 -4.80 2.60 -27.53
N LEU A 174 -3.90 3.57 -27.69
CA LEU A 174 -4.21 4.86 -28.31
C LEU A 174 -4.28 4.78 -29.85
N LYS A 175 -3.74 3.73 -30.49
CA LYS A 175 -3.84 3.53 -31.95
C LYS A 175 -5.29 3.57 -32.45
N ARG A 176 -6.25 3.09 -31.64
CA ARG A 176 -7.67 3.02 -32.01
C ARG A 176 -8.42 4.34 -31.89
N ILE A 177 -7.86 5.32 -31.19
CA ILE A 177 -8.48 6.63 -30.94
C ILE A 177 -7.65 7.80 -31.49
N SER A 178 -6.63 7.50 -32.28
CA SER A 178 -5.71 8.46 -32.89
C SER A 178 -6.43 9.51 -33.77
N PRO A 179 -5.97 10.78 -33.78
CA PRO A 179 -4.82 11.32 -33.04
C PRO A 179 -5.19 11.77 -31.63
N VAL A 180 -4.56 11.18 -30.60
CA VAL A 180 -4.62 11.70 -29.22
C VAL A 180 -3.22 11.95 -28.70
N ASN A 181 -2.91 13.22 -28.43
CA ASN A 181 -1.60 13.63 -27.96
C ASN A 181 -1.62 13.88 -26.45
N PHE A 182 -1.46 12.81 -25.67
CA PHE A 182 -1.39 12.91 -24.22
C PHE A 182 0.08 13.12 -23.78
N THR A 183 0.53 14.37 -23.66
CA THR A 183 1.86 14.68 -23.12
C THR A 183 1.76 15.42 -21.79
N LYS A 184 2.86 15.50 -21.03
CA LYS A 184 2.88 16.30 -19.80
C LYS A 184 2.74 17.80 -20.12
N GLU A 185 3.24 18.20 -21.28
CA GLU A 185 3.22 19.56 -21.79
C GLU A 185 1.79 19.94 -22.20
N ALA A 186 1.06 19.03 -22.84
CA ALA A 186 -0.35 19.24 -23.19
C ALA A 186 -1.24 19.44 -21.94
N ARG A 187 -0.91 18.81 -20.81
CA ARG A 187 -1.64 19.03 -19.54
C ARG A 187 -1.57 20.48 -19.06
N ARG A 188 -0.51 21.21 -19.40
CA ARG A 188 -0.37 22.63 -19.05
C ARG A 188 -1.29 23.55 -19.86
N GLN A 189 -1.94 23.02 -20.90
CA GLN A 189 -2.89 23.76 -21.72
C GLN A 189 -4.33 23.68 -21.17
N VAL A 190 -4.57 22.89 -20.12
CA VAL A 190 -5.87 22.87 -19.46
C VAL A 190 -6.10 24.24 -18.81
N PRO A 191 -7.20 24.94 -19.12
CA PRO A 191 -7.46 26.26 -18.55
C PRO A 191 -7.53 26.23 -17.02
N ASP A 192 -6.99 27.24 -16.35
CA ASP A 192 -6.99 27.33 -14.88
C ASP A 192 -8.40 27.27 -14.29
N VAL A 193 -9.40 27.82 -14.99
CA VAL A 193 -10.81 27.74 -14.58
C VAL A 193 -11.31 26.30 -14.48
N VAL A 194 -10.87 25.42 -15.40
CA VAL A 194 -11.22 24.00 -15.37
C VAL A 194 -10.48 23.29 -14.23
N ILE A 195 -9.22 23.66 -13.96
CA ILE A 195 -8.45 23.11 -12.84
C ILE A 195 -9.08 23.50 -11.50
N GLN A 196 -9.52 24.75 -11.34
CA GLN A 196 -10.21 25.23 -10.15
C GLN A 196 -11.55 24.51 -9.95
N GLU A 197 -12.29 24.28 -11.02
CA GLU A 197 -13.54 23.53 -10.97
C GLU A 197 -13.30 22.06 -10.58
N ILE A 198 -12.28 21.40 -11.15
CA ILE A 198 -11.86 20.06 -10.73
C ILE A 198 -11.50 20.05 -9.24
N ALA A 199 -10.76 21.05 -8.74
CA ALA A 199 -10.42 21.16 -7.34
C ALA A 199 -11.65 21.35 -6.44
N SER A 200 -12.61 22.18 -6.88
CA SER A 200 -13.88 22.38 -6.17
C SER A 200 -14.71 21.09 -6.10
N LEU A 201 -14.80 20.34 -7.20
CA LEU A 201 -15.50 19.05 -7.25
C LEU A 201 -14.79 17.98 -6.41
N ASN A 202 -13.50 18.17 -6.09
CA ASN A 202 -12.67 17.26 -5.30
C ASN A 202 -12.20 17.89 -3.99
N SER A 203 -12.99 18.76 -3.38
CA SER A 203 -12.58 19.53 -2.18
C SER A 203 -12.13 18.63 -1.03
N LEU A 204 -12.81 17.50 -0.80
CA LEU A 204 -12.44 16.56 0.25
C LEU A 204 -11.10 15.88 -0.05
N ASP A 205 -10.88 15.47 -1.30
CA ASP A 205 -9.61 14.85 -1.72
C ASP A 205 -8.44 15.84 -1.67
N VAL A 206 -8.66 17.11 -2.02
CA VAL A 206 -7.63 18.16 -1.88
C VAL A 206 -7.23 18.31 -0.41
N GLU A 207 -8.20 18.36 0.50
CA GLU A 207 -7.91 18.50 1.92
C GLU A 207 -7.27 17.24 2.51
N LEU A 208 -7.75 16.05 2.12
CA LEU A 208 -7.17 14.77 2.53
C LEU A 208 -5.73 14.63 2.03
N TYR A 209 -5.44 15.07 0.80
CA TYR A 209 -4.09 15.08 0.25
C TYR A 209 -3.16 16.02 1.02
N ASN A 210 -3.62 17.21 1.42
CA ASN A 210 -2.86 18.10 2.30
C ASN A 210 -2.53 17.43 3.64
N TYR A 211 -3.49 16.72 4.22
CA TYR A 211 -3.27 15.94 5.43
C TYR A 211 -2.30 14.77 5.22
N ALA A 212 -2.39 14.07 4.08
CA ALA A 212 -1.47 13.00 3.70
C ALA A 212 -0.02 13.51 3.55
N GLN A 213 0.16 14.70 2.99
CA GLN A 213 1.48 15.33 2.90
C GLN A 213 2.09 15.60 4.28
N HIS A 214 1.28 16.03 5.24
CA HIS A 214 1.73 16.20 6.62
C HIS A 214 2.20 14.88 7.23
N ILE A 215 1.38 13.82 7.17
CA ILE A 215 1.74 12.48 7.66
C ILE A 215 3.02 11.97 6.99
N PHE A 216 3.12 12.13 5.67
CA PHE A 216 4.29 11.68 4.91
C PHE A 216 5.57 12.36 5.42
N THR A 217 5.55 13.67 5.62
CA THR A 217 6.69 14.43 6.13
C THR A 217 7.05 14.02 7.56
N GLU A 218 6.08 13.76 8.42
CA GLU A 218 6.29 13.28 9.78
C GLU A 218 6.93 11.88 9.80
N GLN A 219 6.39 10.94 9.02
CA GLN A 219 6.93 9.58 8.87
C GLN A 219 8.35 9.61 8.31
N GLN A 220 8.61 10.46 7.32
CA GLN A 220 9.94 10.66 6.75
C GLN A 220 10.92 11.19 7.80
N GLY A 221 10.52 12.18 8.60
CA GLY A 221 11.33 12.74 9.68
C GLY A 221 11.70 11.70 10.74
N HIS A 222 10.72 10.90 11.19
CA HIS A 222 10.97 9.81 12.14
C HIS A 222 11.92 8.75 11.60
N MET A 223 11.80 8.40 10.32
CA MET A 223 12.70 7.45 9.67
C MET A 223 14.14 7.98 9.65
N THR A 224 14.35 9.23 9.22
CA THR A 224 15.70 9.83 9.19
C THR A 224 16.32 9.91 10.58
N GLN A 225 15.56 10.33 11.59
CA GLN A 225 16.05 10.37 12.98
C GLN A 225 16.48 8.99 13.49
N ARG A 226 15.70 7.94 13.20
CA ARG A 226 16.03 6.56 13.59
C ARG A 226 17.29 6.05 12.91
N MET A 227 17.48 6.38 11.62
CA MET A 227 18.69 6.00 10.88
C MET A 227 19.94 6.65 11.49
N VAL A 228 19.88 7.96 11.75
CA VAL A 228 21.00 8.69 12.39
C VAL A 228 21.32 8.12 13.78
N TYR A 229 20.30 7.79 14.57
CA TYR A 229 20.52 7.17 15.88
C TYR A 229 21.20 5.81 15.77
N ALA A 230 20.78 4.96 14.83
CA ALA A 230 21.37 3.65 14.60
C ALA A 230 22.84 3.75 14.13
N GLU A 231 23.16 4.69 13.24
CA GLU A 231 24.52 4.95 12.79
C GLU A 231 25.43 5.43 13.93
N ASN A 232 24.94 6.34 14.77
CA ASN A 232 25.68 6.82 15.94
C ASN A 232 25.94 5.70 16.95
N LEU A 233 24.95 4.83 17.19
CA LEU A 233 25.10 3.68 18.07
C LEU A 233 26.11 2.67 17.53
N ALA A 234 26.05 2.35 16.23
CA ALA A 234 27.01 1.47 15.57
C ALA A 234 28.44 2.03 15.66
N THR A 235 28.60 3.33 15.42
CA THR A 235 29.90 4.03 15.53
C THR A 235 30.44 3.99 16.95
N ALA A 236 29.60 4.25 17.95
CA ALA A 236 29.99 4.20 19.36
C ALA A 236 30.45 2.80 19.78
N LEU A 237 29.73 1.75 19.36
CA LEU A 237 30.08 0.35 19.64
C LEU A 237 31.37 -0.10 18.93
N SER A 238 31.62 0.36 17.70
CA SER A 238 32.89 0.09 17.00
C SER A 238 34.09 0.82 17.63
N SER A 239 33.87 1.94 18.32
CA SER A 239 34.92 2.69 19.02
C SER A 239 35.28 2.14 20.41
N SER A 240 34.43 1.30 21.01
CA SER A 240 34.75 0.59 22.24
C SER A 240 35.47 -0.72 21.92
N ALA A 241 36.76 -0.81 22.27
CA ALA A 241 37.59 -1.97 22.02
C ALA A 241 37.16 -3.21 22.84
N TYR A 242 36.21 -3.99 22.34
CA TYR A 242 35.99 -5.39 22.72
C TYR A 242 35.53 -6.20 21.49
N PRO A 243 36.00 -7.46 21.32
CA PRO A 243 35.80 -8.21 20.08
C PRO A 243 34.37 -8.76 19.97
N ASN A 244 33.77 -8.53 18.80
CA ASN A 244 32.65 -9.24 18.18
C ASN A 244 31.63 -9.91 19.11
N PHE A 245 30.55 -9.19 19.42
CA PHE A 245 29.23 -9.81 19.53
C PHE A 245 28.36 -9.25 18.40
N TYR A 246 27.88 -10.15 17.53
CA TYR A 246 26.79 -9.87 16.61
C TYR A 246 25.56 -9.52 17.44
N VAL A 247 25.25 -8.22 17.56
CA VAL A 247 24.03 -7.77 18.23
C VAL A 247 23.12 -7.16 17.17
N PHE A 248 22.20 -7.99 16.67
CA PHE A 248 20.97 -7.50 16.07
C PHE A 248 20.23 -6.64 17.11
N PRO A 249 19.67 -5.47 16.75
CA PRO A 249 18.80 -4.75 17.66
C PRO A 249 17.55 -5.60 17.91
N SER A 250 17.53 -6.28 19.05
CA SER A 250 16.37 -7.00 19.58
C SER A 250 15.21 -6.01 19.74
N TRP A 251 14.25 -6.10 18.84
CA TRP A 251 13.00 -5.38 18.97
C TRP A 251 12.19 -6.04 20.09
N LYS A 252 12.15 -5.39 21.27
CA LYS A 252 11.06 -5.65 22.22
C LYS A 252 9.77 -5.16 21.57
N VAL A 253 9.00 -6.11 21.07
CA VAL A 253 7.58 -5.96 20.77
C VAL A 253 6.89 -5.46 22.04
N LEU A 254 6.43 -4.22 22.05
CA LEU A 254 5.41 -3.78 22.99
C LEU A 254 4.11 -4.48 22.59
N SER A 255 3.89 -5.66 23.14
CA SER A 255 2.58 -6.30 23.11
C SER A 255 1.62 -5.44 23.93
N LEU A 256 0.83 -4.60 23.26
CA LEU A 256 -0.37 -4.03 23.84
C LEU A 256 -1.40 -5.14 23.97
N SER A 257 -1.33 -5.89 25.07
CA SER A 257 -2.40 -6.78 25.49
C SER A 257 -3.57 -5.90 25.93
N ILE A 258 -4.58 -5.77 25.07
CA ILE A 258 -5.90 -5.30 25.47
C ILE A 258 -6.46 -6.38 26.40
N THR A 259 -6.28 -6.21 27.71
CA THR A 259 -7.04 -6.94 28.71
C THR A 259 -8.41 -6.28 28.78
N GLY A 260 -9.36 -6.82 28.02
CA GLY A 260 -10.77 -6.57 28.25
C GLY A 260 -11.14 -7.20 29.58
N ASN A 261 -11.31 -6.37 30.61
CA ASN A 261 -12.01 -6.78 31.83
C ASN A 261 -13.45 -7.10 31.46
N VAL A 262 -13.77 -8.39 31.38
CA VAL A 262 -15.13 -8.89 31.48
C VAL A 262 -15.50 -8.83 32.95
N GLU A 263 -16.11 -7.72 33.37
CA GLU A 263 -16.84 -7.67 34.63
C GLU A 263 -18.28 -8.11 34.37
N ASN A 264 -18.54 -9.38 34.70
CA ASN A 264 -19.88 -9.87 34.94
C ASN A 264 -20.46 -9.15 36.16
N SER A 265 -21.57 -8.43 35.98
CA SER A 265 -22.53 -8.23 37.06
C SER A 265 -23.95 -8.36 36.53
N LYS A 266 -24.60 -9.43 36.99
CA LYS A 266 -26.04 -9.66 37.01
C LYS A 266 -26.53 -9.46 38.45
N ALA A 267 -27.81 -9.12 38.58
CA ALA A 267 -28.60 -8.81 39.78
C ALA A 267 -28.51 -7.32 40.18
N THR A 268 -29.59 -6.53 40.15
CA THR A 268 -30.99 -6.84 40.49
C THR A 268 -31.94 -5.97 39.66
#